data_AF-A0A533SLX2-F1
#
_entry.id   AF-A0A533SLX2-F1
#
_cell.length_a   1.000
_cell.length_b   1.000
_cell.length_c   1.000
_cell.angle_alpha   90.00
_cell.angle_beta   90.00
_cell.angle_gamma   90.00
#
_symmetry.space_group_name_H-M   'P 1'
#
loop_
_entity.id
_entity.type
_entity.pdbx_description
1 polymer ?
#
loop_
_entity_poly.entity_id
_entity_poly.type
_entity_poly.pdbx_seq_one_letter_code
_entity_poly.pdbx_strand_id
1 'polypeptide(L)'
;MASLSATLTRITRRRIWPRTLLQIFFFVFIALVSINHTLAENGGGISFLSSASLHALCPFGGVVSLYQYATVGTFVQKIHDSSFILMILVFLLAVLFGPVFCGWICPLGSAQEWVGKLGRKLFKRRYNHFVPLKLDRVLRYLRYGVLAWVLYMTAVTGKLVFSDVDPYHALFNLWSSEIAVGGVIVLVVTLLGALFVERPWCKYACPYGAVLGLTNLLRVFKIRRKAEACKSCSLCSRNCPMNLPVASASVIRDPQCISCLECTTEAA
;
A
#
# COMPACT_ATOMS: atom_id res chain seq x y z
N MET A 1 -37.43 -29.98 15.21
CA MET A 1 -36.07 -30.18 14.66
C MET A 1 -35.59 -29.05 13.72
N ALA A 2 -36.34 -27.96 13.50
CA ALA A 2 -35.94 -26.85 12.61
C ALA A 2 -35.36 -25.60 13.34
N SER A 3 -35.39 -25.54 14.67
CA SER A 3 -34.99 -24.36 15.44
C SER A 3 -33.56 -24.39 16.01
N LEU A 4 -32.89 -25.55 15.99
CA LEU A 4 -31.55 -25.73 16.59
C LEU A 4 -30.39 -25.53 15.60
N SER A 5 -30.65 -25.61 14.28
CA SER A 5 -29.63 -25.37 13.25
C SER A 5 -29.30 -23.87 13.06
N ALA A 6 -30.24 -22.98 13.38
CA ALA A 6 -30.09 -21.53 13.22
C ALA A 6 -29.21 -20.87 14.30
N THR A 7 -29.00 -21.55 15.44
CA THR A 7 -28.25 -20.98 16.57
C THR A 7 -26.75 -21.32 16.50
N LEU A 8 -26.38 -22.45 15.90
CA LEU A 8 -24.96 -22.83 15.70
C LEU A 8 -24.29 -22.08 14.54
N THR A 9 -25.06 -21.50 13.62
CA THR A 9 -24.56 -20.64 12.53
C THR A 9 -24.25 -19.20 12.97
N ARG A 10 -24.38 -18.88 14.27
CA ARG A 10 -24.09 -17.54 14.83
C ARG A 10 -22.69 -17.38 15.44
N ILE A 11 -21.86 -18.42 15.48
CA ILE A 11 -20.62 -18.45 16.29
C ILE A 11 -19.32 -18.36 15.48
N THR A 12 -19.31 -18.47 14.14
CA THR A 12 -18.11 -18.17 13.33
C THR A 12 -18.04 -16.69 12.95
N ARG A 13 -18.08 -15.84 13.98
CA ARG A 13 -18.08 -14.39 13.91
C ARG A 13 -16.62 -13.88 13.86
N ARG A 14 -16.28 -13.09 12.83
CA ARG A 14 -15.05 -12.27 12.62
C ARG A 14 -13.91 -12.92 11.80
N ARG A 15 -13.86 -12.62 10.50
CA ARG A 15 -12.73 -12.99 9.59
C ARG A 15 -11.97 -11.77 9.01
N ILE A 16 -11.80 -10.71 9.80
CA ILE A 16 -11.03 -9.48 9.44
C ILE A 16 -9.76 -9.31 10.31
N TRP A 17 -9.67 -10.06 11.43
CA TRP A 17 -8.50 -10.06 12.32
C TRP A 17 -7.15 -10.42 11.67
N PRO A 18 -7.04 -11.42 10.76
CA PRO A 18 -5.72 -11.81 10.26
C PRO A 18 -5.04 -10.70 9.45
N ARG A 19 -5.78 -9.88 8.69
CA ARG A 19 -5.20 -8.75 7.96
C ARG A 19 -4.67 -7.67 8.89
N THR A 20 -5.47 -7.28 9.90
CA THR A 20 -5.03 -6.22 10.83
C THR A 20 -3.83 -6.68 11.66
N LEU A 21 -3.80 -7.95 12.09
CA LEU A 21 -2.64 -8.53 12.79
C LEU A 21 -1.39 -8.51 11.93
N LEU A 22 -1.49 -8.91 10.66
CA LEU A 22 -0.36 -8.89 9.72
C LEU A 22 0.16 -7.47 9.49
N GLN A 23 -0.75 -6.50 9.31
CA GLN A 23 -0.40 -5.08 9.16
C GLN A 23 0.35 -4.55 10.39
N ILE A 24 -0.12 -4.86 11.61
CA ILE A 24 0.53 -4.47 12.86
C ILE A 24 1.91 -5.13 12.95
N PHE A 25 2.01 -6.42 12.67
CA PHE A 25 3.26 -7.16 12.68
C PHE A 25 4.32 -6.51 11.79
N PHE A 26 4.01 -6.27 10.51
CA PHE A 26 4.96 -5.63 9.59
C PHE A 26 5.26 -4.18 9.94
N PHE A 27 4.27 -3.43 10.43
CA PHE A 27 4.50 -2.06 10.89
C PHE A 27 5.49 -2.01 12.06
N VAL A 28 5.27 -2.84 13.09
CA VAL A 28 6.15 -2.93 14.26
C VAL A 28 7.52 -3.46 13.86
N PHE A 29 7.58 -4.50 13.03
CA PHE A 29 8.84 -5.06 12.55
C PHE A 29 9.70 -4.01 11.83
N ILE A 30 9.13 -3.26 10.88
CA ILE A 30 9.87 -2.23 10.14
C ILE A 30 10.26 -1.07 11.05
N ALA A 31 9.38 -0.66 11.98
CA ALA A 31 9.71 0.37 12.97
C ALA A 31 10.88 -0.05 13.87
N LEU A 32 10.89 -1.30 14.35
CA LEU A 32 11.99 -1.83 15.18
C LEU A 32 13.31 -1.89 14.43
N VAL A 33 13.30 -2.38 13.18
CA VAL A 33 14.50 -2.42 12.32
C VAL A 33 15.07 -1.01 12.15
N SER A 34 14.21 -0.05 11.88
CA SER A 34 14.61 1.32 11.65
C SER A 34 15.11 2.04 12.91
N ILE A 35 14.45 1.86 14.05
CA ILE A 35 14.94 2.40 15.34
C ILE A 35 16.31 1.77 15.67
N ASN A 36 16.48 0.46 15.45
CA ASN A 36 17.76 -0.20 15.67
C ASN A 36 18.85 0.31 14.74
N HIS A 37 18.54 0.64 13.48
CA HIS A 37 19.50 1.26 12.56
C HIS A 37 20.00 2.60 13.11
N THR A 38 19.10 3.48 13.53
CA THR A 38 19.46 4.76 14.16
C THR A 38 20.21 4.58 15.47
N LEU A 39 19.90 3.53 16.24
CA LEU A 39 20.63 3.23 17.48
C LEU A 39 22.03 2.66 17.20
N ALA A 40 22.20 1.90 16.11
CA ALA A 40 23.49 1.39 15.66
C ALA A 40 24.42 2.52 15.21
N GLU A 41 23.89 3.53 14.50
CA GLU A 41 24.62 4.75 14.15
C GLU A 41 25.11 5.53 15.39
N ASN A 42 24.35 5.48 16.49
CA ASN A 42 24.71 6.08 17.77
C ASN A 42 25.52 5.17 18.72
N GLY A 43 26.01 4.02 18.23
CA GLY A 43 26.92 3.13 18.98
C GLY A 43 26.27 2.13 19.93
N GLY A 44 24.94 1.95 19.89
CA GLY A 44 24.18 1.07 20.81
C GLY A 44 23.33 -0.03 20.15
N GLY A 45 23.47 -0.27 18.85
CA GLY A 45 22.59 -1.16 18.08
C GLY A 45 23.01 -2.63 18.05
N ILE A 46 22.03 -3.52 17.83
CA ILE A 46 22.24 -4.97 17.71
C ILE A 46 22.77 -5.27 16.29
N SER A 47 23.94 -5.91 16.17
CA SER A 47 24.67 -6.14 14.91
C SER A 47 23.92 -7.00 13.87
N PHE A 48 22.95 -7.80 14.30
CA PHE A 48 22.16 -8.66 13.39
C PHE A 48 21.05 -7.89 12.66
N LEU A 49 20.56 -6.78 13.24
CA LEU A 49 19.45 -5.99 12.68
C LEU A 49 19.93 -4.73 11.93
N SER A 50 21.22 -4.37 12.01
CA SER A 50 21.80 -3.19 11.35
C SER A 50 22.05 -3.37 9.85
N SER A 51 22.08 -4.62 9.34
CA SER A 51 22.26 -4.89 7.91
C SER A 51 20.98 -4.71 7.06
N ALA A 52 19.82 -4.61 7.71
CA ALA A 52 18.55 -4.35 7.05
C ALA A 52 18.31 -2.83 6.94
N SER A 53 18.96 -2.20 5.97
CA SER A 53 18.70 -0.78 5.65
C SER A 53 17.24 -0.60 5.20
N LEU A 54 16.64 0.55 5.54
CA LEU A 54 15.25 0.88 5.16
C LEU A 54 15.00 0.80 3.65
N HIS A 55 16.04 1.05 2.84
CA HIS A 55 16.00 0.88 1.38
C HIS A 55 15.95 -0.58 0.92
N ALA A 56 16.40 -1.54 1.74
CA ALA A 56 16.21 -2.97 1.51
C ALA A 56 14.74 -3.39 1.62
N LEU A 57 13.96 -2.70 2.45
CA LEU A 57 12.57 -3.02 2.75
C LEU A 57 11.55 -2.30 1.84
N CYS A 58 12.00 -1.30 1.06
CA CYS A 58 11.18 -0.62 0.07
C CYS A 58 11.42 -1.21 -1.35
N PRO A 59 10.55 -2.12 -1.84
CA PRO A 59 10.71 -2.72 -3.17
C PRO A 59 10.68 -1.74 -4.35
N PHE A 60 10.28 -0.48 -4.13
CA PHE A 60 10.31 0.55 -5.16
C PHE A 60 11.73 0.95 -5.58
N GLY A 61 12.70 0.88 -4.67
CA GLY A 61 14.10 1.20 -4.98
C GLY A 61 14.66 0.34 -6.11
N GLY A 62 14.26 -0.94 -6.19
CA GLY A 62 14.64 -1.83 -7.28
C GLY A 62 14.08 -1.40 -8.64
N VAL A 63 12.86 -0.85 -8.69
CA VAL A 63 12.20 -0.46 -9.95
C VAL A 63 12.94 0.71 -10.59
N VAL A 64 13.32 1.69 -9.79
CA VAL A 64 14.09 2.86 -10.23
C VAL A 64 15.53 2.44 -10.59
N SER A 65 16.12 1.53 -9.82
CA SER A 65 17.47 1.01 -10.08
C SER A 65 17.56 0.18 -11.35
N LEU A 66 16.50 -0.55 -11.70
CA LEU A 66 16.46 -1.34 -12.94
C LEU A 66 16.57 -0.44 -14.18
N TYR A 67 15.93 0.73 -14.16
CA TYR A 67 16.06 1.72 -15.24
C TYR A 67 17.50 2.20 -15.38
N GLN A 68 18.15 2.50 -14.26
CA GLN A 68 19.53 3.00 -14.24
C GLN A 68 20.55 1.91 -14.64
N TYR A 69 20.34 0.66 -14.20
CA TYR A 69 21.12 -0.49 -14.62
C TYR A 69 20.98 -0.74 -16.13
N ALA A 70 19.74 -0.71 -16.65
CA ALA A 70 19.49 -0.94 -18.08
C ALA A 70 20.04 0.16 -19.00
N THR A 71 20.18 1.39 -18.52
CA THR A 71 20.62 2.54 -19.33
C THR A 71 22.10 2.88 -19.17
N VAL A 72 22.66 2.72 -17.96
CA VAL A 72 24.03 3.17 -17.63
C VAL A 72 24.95 1.99 -17.27
N GLY A 73 24.42 0.78 -17.03
CA GLY A 73 25.22 -0.40 -16.68
C GLY A 73 25.80 -0.38 -15.25
N THR A 74 25.53 0.67 -14.47
CA THR A 74 26.03 0.84 -13.10
C THR A 74 24.92 0.69 -12.07
N PHE A 75 25.18 -0.01 -10.97
CA PHE A 75 24.30 -0.02 -9.81
C PHE A 75 24.42 1.31 -9.04
N VAL A 76 23.30 1.82 -8.55
CA VAL A 76 23.31 2.96 -7.62
C VAL A 76 24.05 2.54 -6.35
N GLN A 77 25.09 3.27 -5.96
CA GLN A 77 26.04 2.93 -4.87
C GLN A 77 25.43 2.72 -3.46
N LYS A 78 24.09 2.78 -3.31
CA LYS A 78 23.40 2.64 -2.02
C LYS A 78 22.37 1.50 -1.97
N ILE A 79 22.27 0.66 -3.01
CA ILE A 79 21.22 -0.37 -3.09
C ILE A 79 21.86 -1.76 -3.09
N HIS A 80 21.75 -2.46 -1.96
CA HIS A 80 22.22 -3.83 -1.77
C HIS A 80 21.46 -4.82 -2.68
N ASP A 81 22.11 -5.94 -3.04
CA ASP A 81 21.51 -7.06 -3.80
C ASP A 81 20.16 -7.53 -3.25
N SER A 82 19.97 -7.40 -1.93
CA SER A 82 18.75 -7.74 -1.20
C SER A 82 17.51 -6.99 -1.69
N SER A 83 17.63 -5.73 -2.13
CA SER A 83 16.49 -4.94 -2.64
C SER A 83 15.94 -5.49 -3.95
N PHE A 84 16.81 -6.04 -4.81
CA PHE A 84 16.40 -6.64 -6.09
C PHE A 84 15.63 -7.94 -5.87
N ILE A 85 16.09 -8.79 -4.95
CA ILE A 85 15.41 -10.04 -4.59
C ILE A 85 14.01 -9.73 -4.07
N LEU A 86 13.88 -8.77 -3.16
CA LEU A 86 12.58 -8.37 -2.59
C LEU A 86 11.67 -7.77 -3.67
N MET A 87 12.18 -6.93 -4.57
CA MET A 87 11.41 -6.41 -5.70
C MET A 87 10.88 -7.54 -6.58
N ILE A 88 11.74 -8.48 -7.00
CA ILE A 88 11.34 -9.61 -7.85
C ILE A 88 10.26 -10.43 -7.15
N LEU A 89 10.46 -10.76 -5.88
CA LEU A 89 9.49 -11.52 -5.09
C LEU A 89 8.14 -10.80 -5.00
N VAL A 90 8.13 -9.52 -4.67
CA VAL A 90 6.88 -8.74 -4.56
C VAL A 90 6.21 -8.58 -5.92
N PHE A 91 6.97 -8.40 -7.00
CA PHE A 91 6.43 -8.33 -8.35
C PHE A 91 5.83 -9.67 -8.80
N LEU A 92 6.49 -10.80 -8.54
CA LEU A 92 5.96 -12.13 -8.78
C LEU A 92 4.66 -12.36 -8.01
N LEU A 93 4.62 -12.04 -6.72
CA LEU A 93 3.40 -12.08 -5.92
C LEU A 93 2.31 -11.16 -6.49
N ALA A 94 2.69 -10.00 -7.01
CA ALA A 94 1.77 -9.06 -7.64
C ALA A 94 1.21 -9.59 -8.96
N VAL A 95 1.97 -10.34 -9.75
CA VAL A 95 1.49 -11.02 -10.96
C VAL A 95 0.63 -12.22 -10.61
N LEU A 96 0.90 -12.93 -9.51
CA LEU A 96 0.05 -14.04 -9.09
C LEU A 96 -1.29 -13.55 -8.54
N PHE A 97 -1.28 -12.65 -7.54
CA PHE A 97 -2.46 -12.30 -6.73
C PHE A 97 -2.92 -10.84 -6.88
N GLY A 98 -2.25 -10.02 -7.69
CA GLY A 98 -2.41 -8.57 -7.69
C GLY A 98 -1.65 -7.91 -6.54
N PRO A 99 -1.80 -6.58 -6.31
CA PRO A 99 -1.02 -5.78 -5.35
C PRO A 99 -1.24 -6.08 -3.85
N VAL A 100 -1.11 -7.34 -3.44
CA VAL A 100 -1.33 -7.83 -2.07
C VAL A 100 -0.43 -7.09 -1.08
N PHE A 101 0.81 -6.77 -1.47
CA PHE A 101 1.73 -5.99 -0.63
C PHE A 101 1.10 -4.66 -0.18
N CYS A 102 0.47 -3.92 -1.10
CA CYS A 102 -0.17 -2.63 -0.79
C CYS A 102 -1.36 -2.78 0.18
N GLY A 103 -2.10 -3.88 0.10
CA GLY A 103 -3.27 -4.14 0.94
C GLY A 103 -2.95 -4.74 2.33
N TRP A 104 -1.90 -5.55 2.42
CA TRP A 104 -1.65 -6.43 3.57
C TRP A 104 -0.36 -6.14 4.33
N ILE A 105 0.69 -5.64 3.66
CA ILE A 105 2.05 -5.56 4.21
C ILE A 105 2.51 -4.11 4.36
N CYS A 106 2.22 -3.25 3.37
CA CYS A 106 2.73 -1.88 3.31
C CYS A 106 2.37 -1.07 4.56
N PRO A 107 3.34 -0.66 5.38
CA PRO A 107 3.07 0.00 6.66
C PRO A 107 2.54 1.43 6.48
N LEU A 108 2.98 2.18 5.47
CA LEU A 108 2.40 3.50 5.16
C LEU A 108 0.92 3.38 4.76
N GLY A 109 0.58 2.33 4.01
CA GLY A 109 -0.80 2.01 3.68
C GLY A 109 -1.62 1.65 4.93
N SER A 110 -1.05 0.84 5.82
CA SER A 110 -1.65 0.47 7.11
C SER A 110 -1.88 1.68 8.02
N ALA A 111 -0.89 2.58 8.13
CA ALA A 111 -1.02 3.83 8.89
C ALA A 111 -2.18 4.69 8.38
N GLN A 112 -2.27 4.89 7.06
CA GLN A 112 -3.39 5.63 6.46
C GLN A 112 -4.73 4.91 6.66
N GLU A 113 -4.78 3.57 6.63
CA GLU A 113 -6.00 2.82 6.94
C GLU A 113 -6.41 2.97 8.41
N TRP A 114 -5.46 2.99 9.35
CA TRP A 114 -5.76 3.18 10.77
C TRP A 114 -6.29 4.59 11.06
N VAL A 115 -5.68 5.61 10.45
CA VAL A 115 -6.21 6.98 10.49
C VAL A 115 -7.58 7.04 9.79
N GLY A 116 -7.75 6.31 8.69
CA GLY A 116 -9.03 6.17 8.01
C GLY A 116 -10.13 5.53 8.85
N LYS A 117 -9.80 4.56 9.72
CA LYS A 117 -10.75 3.99 10.70
C LYS A 117 -11.22 5.05 11.70
N LEU A 118 -10.32 5.94 12.13
CA LEU A 118 -10.69 7.10 12.95
C LEU A 118 -11.60 8.07 12.16
N GLY A 119 -11.25 8.39 10.92
CA GLY A 119 -12.07 9.20 10.01
C GLY A 119 -13.48 8.61 9.80
N ARG A 120 -13.58 7.29 9.63
CA ARG A 120 -14.86 6.57 9.52
C ARG A 120 -15.70 6.67 10.79
N LYS A 121 -15.07 6.66 11.97
CA LYS A 121 -15.77 6.86 13.25
C LYS A 121 -16.28 8.29 13.41
N LEU A 122 -15.51 9.29 12.96
CA LEU A 122 -15.84 10.71 13.05
C LEU A 122 -16.91 11.13 12.03
N PHE A 123 -16.72 10.78 10.75
CA PHE A 123 -17.57 11.23 9.64
C PHE A 123 -18.61 10.21 9.16
N LYS A 124 -18.63 9.01 9.76
CA LYS A 124 -19.63 7.94 9.52
C LYS A 124 -19.84 7.68 8.03
N ARG A 125 -21.06 7.89 7.52
CA ARG A 125 -21.46 7.63 6.13
C ARG A 125 -20.80 8.58 5.12
N ARG A 126 -20.29 9.74 5.56
CA ARG A 126 -19.64 10.72 4.69
C ARG A 126 -18.19 10.38 4.39
N TYR A 127 -17.56 9.57 5.25
CA TYR A 127 -16.18 9.14 5.07
C TYR A 127 -15.98 8.48 3.70
N ASN A 128 -14.84 8.76 3.07
CA ASN A 128 -14.45 8.27 1.75
C ASN A 128 -15.40 8.69 0.59
N HIS A 129 -16.25 9.70 0.81
CA HIS A 129 -17.16 10.29 -0.19
C HIS A 129 -17.10 11.82 -0.22
N PHE A 130 -16.07 12.43 0.39
CA PHE A 130 -15.83 13.88 0.34
C PHE A 130 -15.41 14.36 -1.06
N VAL A 131 -14.72 13.51 -1.81
CA VAL A 131 -14.30 13.80 -3.19
C VAL A 131 -15.35 13.23 -4.15
N PRO A 132 -15.90 14.05 -5.08
CA PRO A 132 -16.89 13.57 -6.03
C PRO A 132 -16.26 12.54 -6.97
N LEU A 133 -17.04 11.51 -7.38
CA LEU A 133 -16.56 10.36 -8.16
C LEU A 133 -15.82 10.74 -9.46
N LYS A 134 -16.24 11.83 -10.12
CA LYS A 134 -15.58 12.33 -11.34
C LYS A 134 -14.16 12.83 -11.04
N LEU A 135 -14.00 13.62 -9.97
CA LEU A 135 -12.70 14.15 -9.56
C LEU A 135 -11.81 13.03 -9.02
N ASP A 136 -12.38 12.13 -8.22
CA ASP A 136 -11.69 10.94 -7.72
C ASP A 136 -11.11 10.09 -8.86
N ARG A 137 -11.85 9.92 -9.97
CA ARG A 137 -11.36 9.21 -11.15
C ARG A 137 -10.15 9.89 -11.80
N VAL A 138 -10.14 11.22 -11.90
CA VAL A 138 -9.02 11.98 -12.48
C VAL A 138 -7.82 11.95 -11.54
N LEU A 139 -8.02 12.20 -10.24
CA LEU A 139 -6.96 12.19 -9.23
C LEU A 139 -6.24 10.84 -9.15
N ARG A 140 -6.94 9.72 -9.39
CA ARG A 140 -6.32 8.38 -9.46
C ARG A 140 -5.24 8.24 -10.54
N TYR A 141 -5.27 9.07 -11.58
CA TYR A 141 -4.23 9.06 -12.63
C TYR A 141 -2.99 9.84 -12.23
N LEU A 142 -3.07 10.73 -11.24
CA LEU A 142 -1.92 11.52 -10.79
C LEU A 142 -0.73 10.66 -10.35
N ARG A 143 -0.97 9.47 -9.81
CA ARG A 143 0.11 8.54 -9.42
C ARG A 143 0.99 8.11 -10.59
N TYR A 144 0.45 8.08 -11.81
CA TYR A 144 1.23 7.82 -13.03
C TYR A 144 2.01 9.05 -13.46
N GLY A 145 1.48 10.26 -13.21
CA GLY A 145 2.22 11.50 -13.36
C GLY A 145 3.41 11.58 -12.37
N VAL A 146 3.18 11.22 -11.10
CA VAL A 146 4.26 11.10 -10.10
C VAL A 146 5.28 10.04 -10.53
N LEU A 147 4.84 8.87 -11.01
CA LEU A 147 5.76 7.85 -11.53
C LEU A 147 6.62 8.38 -12.69
N ALA A 148 6.01 9.03 -13.69
CA ALA A 148 6.73 9.60 -14.82
C ALA A 148 7.73 10.67 -14.38
N TRP A 149 7.33 11.53 -13.43
CA TRP A 149 8.20 12.53 -12.84
C TRP A 149 9.39 11.91 -12.09
N VAL A 150 9.16 10.87 -11.28
CA VAL A 150 10.24 10.16 -10.55
C VAL A 150 11.22 9.50 -11.51
N LEU A 151 10.72 8.85 -12.58
CA LEU A 151 11.57 8.24 -13.60
C LEU A 151 12.41 9.30 -14.32
N TYR A 152 11.79 10.42 -14.71
CA TYR A 152 12.48 11.53 -15.36
C TYR A 152 13.56 12.16 -14.47
N MET A 153 13.22 12.52 -13.23
CA MET A 153 14.17 13.13 -12.30
C MET A 153 15.33 12.20 -11.96
N THR A 154 15.06 10.91 -11.79
CA THR A 154 16.12 9.92 -11.60
C THR A 154 17.01 9.81 -12.85
N ALA A 155 16.41 9.78 -14.05
CA ALA A 155 17.16 9.71 -15.30
C ALA A 155 18.11 10.90 -15.51
N VAL A 156 17.66 12.11 -15.16
CA VAL A 156 18.43 13.35 -15.35
C VAL A 156 19.51 13.53 -14.27
N THR A 157 19.19 13.23 -13.02
CA THR A 157 20.09 13.52 -11.88
C THR A 157 20.98 12.35 -11.48
N GLY A 158 20.62 11.13 -11.88
CA GLY A 158 21.27 9.90 -11.42
C GLY A 158 21.07 9.59 -9.93
N LYS A 159 20.21 10.36 -9.22
CA LYS A 159 19.93 10.22 -7.78
C LYS A 159 18.45 9.94 -7.55
N LEU A 160 18.12 9.24 -6.47
CA LEU A 160 16.74 9.03 -6.03
C LEU A 160 16.18 10.29 -5.35
N VAL A 161 15.91 11.34 -6.12
CA VAL A 161 15.30 12.62 -5.65
C VAL A 161 13.96 12.39 -4.94
N PHE A 162 13.26 11.31 -5.30
CA PHE A 162 12.00 10.93 -4.66
C PHE A 162 12.14 10.63 -3.16
N SER A 163 13.32 10.24 -2.67
CA SER A 163 13.54 9.91 -1.26
C SER A 163 13.22 11.10 -0.33
N ASP A 164 13.46 12.33 -0.79
CA ASP A 164 13.26 13.55 -0.01
C ASP A 164 11.77 13.93 0.14
N VAL A 165 10.90 13.40 -0.71
CA VAL A 165 9.46 13.66 -0.73
C VAL A 165 8.61 12.42 -0.44
N ASP A 166 9.25 11.27 -0.19
CA ASP A 166 8.56 10.01 0.07
C ASP A 166 8.03 9.97 1.51
N PRO A 167 6.70 9.96 1.72
CA PRO A 167 6.13 9.85 3.06
C PRO A 167 6.44 8.51 3.72
N TYR A 168 6.75 7.45 2.97
CA TYR A 168 7.21 6.19 3.55
C TYR A 168 8.57 6.37 4.23
N HIS A 169 9.52 7.00 3.52
CA HIS A 169 10.85 7.28 4.06
C HIS A 169 10.76 8.23 5.27
N ALA A 170 9.93 9.28 5.17
CA ALA A 170 9.69 10.18 6.29
C ALA A 170 9.11 9.45 7.51
N LEU A 171 8.11 8.58 7.33
CA LEU A 171 7.46 7.84 8.42
C LEU A 171 8.43 7.02 9.27
N PHE A 172 9.46 6.46 8.64
CA PHE A 172 10.47 5.64 9.32
C PHE A 172 11.78 6.36 9.64
N ASN A 173 11.92 7.64 9.32
CA ASN A 173 13.11 8.42 9.67
C ASN A 173 12.80 9.60 10.59
N LEU A 174 11.57 9.66 11.16
CA LEU A 174 11.17 10.69 12.12
C LEU A 174 12.06 10.74 13.38
N TRP A 175 12.70 9.63 13.72
CA TRP A 175 13.62 9.50 14.86
C TRP A 175 15.10 9.68 14.48
N SER A 176 15.42 9.80 13.20
CA SER A 176 16.78 10.05 12.72
C SER A 176 17.10 11.54 12.71
N SER A 177 18.38 11.90 12.69
CA SER A 177 18.85 13.28 12.51
C SER A 177 18.71 13.80 11.06
N GLU A 178 18.47 12.91 10.09
CA GLU A 178 18.33 13.22 8.67
C GLU A 178 16.87 13.42 8.25
N ILE A 179 16.19 14.42 8.83
CA ILE A 179 14.78 14.68 8.54
C ILE A 179 14.64 15.48 7.23
N ALA A 180 14.18 14.82 6.17
CA ALA A 180 13.74 15.50 4.95
C ALA A 180 12.40 16.22 5.19
N VAL A 181 12.45 17.55 5.31
CA VAL A 181 11.28 18.41 5.57
C VAL A 181 10.16 18.18 4.55
N GLY A 182 10.51 17.99 3.28
CA GLY A 182 9.56 17.70 2.20
C GLY A 182 8.74 16.44 2.47
N GLY A 183 9.39 15.33 2.80
CA GLY A 183 8.75 14.05 3.09
C GLY A 183 7.86 14.11 4.33
N VAL A 184 8.26 14.85 5.37
CA VAL A 184 7.43 15.06 6.57
C VAL A 184 6.17 15.84 6.25
N ILE A 185 6.27 16.92 5.45
CA ILE A 185 5.10 17.69 5.02
C ILE A 185 4.13 16.77 4.25
N VAL A 186 4.64 16.00 3.28
CA VAL A 186 3.82 15.05 2.51
C VAL A 186 3.20 13.99 3.41
N LEU A 187 3.94 13.46 4.38
CA LEU A 187 3.43 12.49 5.35
C LEU A 187 2.28 13.08 6.18
N VAL A 188 2.45 14.26 6.76
CA VAL A 188 1.42 14.92 7.56
C VAL A 188 0.18 15.21 6.71
N VAL A 189 0.36 15.78 5.52
CA VAL A 189 -0.75 16.08 4.60
C VAL A 189 -1.51 14.81 4.21
N THR A 190 -0.79 13.72 3.92
CA THR A 190 -1.43 12.46 3.52
C THR A 190 -2.10 11.74 4.68
N LEU A 191 -1.54 11.77 5.89
CA LEU A 191 -2.19 11.24 7.09
C LEU A 191 -3.42 12.06 7.47
N LEU A 192 -3.35 13.40 7.43
CA LEU A 192 -4.52 14.25 7.65
C LEU A 192 -5.59 14.02 6.57
N GLY A 193 -5.18 13.91 5.31
CA GLY A 193 -6.07 13.53 4.21
C GLY A 193 -6.73 12.17 4.42
N ALA A 194 -6.05 11.24 5.11
CA ALA A 194 -6.58 9.91 5.42
C ALA A 194 -7.79 9.94 6.36
N LEU A 195 -8.02 11.05 7.09
CA LEU A 195 -9.24 11.25 7.88
C LEU A 195 -10.49 11.44 6.99
N PHE A 196 -10.32 11.92 5.76
CA PHE A 196 -11.41 12.24 4.84
C PHE A 196 -11.57 11.19 3.73
N VAL A 197 -10.45 10.72 3.18
CA VAL A 197 -10.39 9.77 2.07
C VAL A 197 -9.56 8.57 2.50
N GLU A 198 -9.97 7.37 2.13
CA GLU A 198 -9.19 6.18 2.45
C GLU A 198 -7.88 6.16 1.65
N ARG A 199 -6.74 6.06 2.34
CA ARG A 199 -5.39 5.89 1.76
C ARG A 199 -5.07 6.89 0.61
N PRO A 200 -5.14 8.21 0.84
CA PRO A 200 -5.02 9.22 -0.21
C PRO A 200 -3.69 9.17 -0.96
N TRP A 201 -2.58 8.88 -0.28
CA TRP A 201 -1.28 8.72 -0.94
C TRP A 201 -1.28 7.54 -1.91
N CYS A 202 -1.74 6.37 -1.44
CA CYS A 202 -1.79 5.17 -2.26
C CYS A 202 -2.76 5.31 -3.44
N LYS A 203 -3.84 6.07 -3.25
CA LYS A 203 -4.89 6.29 -4.26
C LYS A 203 -4.47 7.27 -5.35
N TYR A 204 -3.76 8.34 -4.99
CA TYR A 204 -3.52 9.47 -5.89
C TYR A 204 -2.07 9.74 -6.25
N ALA A 205 -1.08 9.37 -5.44
CA ALA A 205 0.30 9.84 -5.66
C ALA A 205 1.38 8.75 -5.61
N CYS A 206 1.10 7.57 -5.05
CA CYS A 206 2.11 6.54 -4.85
C CYS A 206 2.60 5.93 -6.18
N PRO A 207 3.87 6.16 -6.60
CA PRO A 207 4.39 5.62 -7.86
C PRO A 207 4.52 4.10 -7.81
N TYR A 208 4.87 3.54 -6.65
CA TYR A 208 4.94 2.09 -6.47
C TYR A 208 3.59 1.41 -6.62
N GLY A 209 2.53 2.02 -6.08
CA GLY A 209 1.15 1.56 -6.27
C GLY A 209 0.68 1.67 -7.72
N ALA A 210 1.23 2.62 -8.49
CA ALA A 210 0.98 2.74 -9.92
C ALA A 210 1.56 1.54 -10.69
N VAL A 211 2.83 1.19 -10.42
CA VAL A 211 3.53 0.05 -11.05
C VAL A 211 2.86 -1.27 -10.67
N LEU A 212 2.72 -1.57 -9.38
CA LEU A 212 2.07 -2.81 -8.95
C LEU A 212 0.61 -2.88 -9.43
N GLY A 213 -0.10 -1.75 -9.43
CA GLY A 213 -1.47 -1.67 -9.90
C GLY A 213 -1.67 -2.25 -11.31
N LEU A 214 -0.70 -2.08 -12.22
CA LEU A 214 -0.76 -2.63 -13.57
C LEU A 214 -0.83 -4.16 -13.60
N THR A 215 -0.27 -4.84 -12.59
CA THR A 215 -0.33 -6.31 -12.53
C THR A 215 -1.76 -6.82 -12.37
N ASN A 216 -2.72 -6.00 -11.91
CA ASN A 216 -4.13 -6.39 -11.86
C ASN A 216 -4.72 -6.72 -13.25
N LEU A 217 -4.14 -6.18 -14.33
CA LEU A 217 -4.56 -6.48 -15.70
C LEU A 217 -4.12 -7.88 -16.13
N LEU A 218 -2.94 -8.30 -15.67
CA LEU A 218 -2.27 -9.54 -16.07
C LEU A 218 -2.39 -10.66 -15.04
N ARG A 219 -2.90 -10.38 -13.83
CA ARG A 219 -2.80 -11.33 -12.72
C ARG A 219 -3.42 -12.69 -13.02
N VAL A 220 -2.76 -13.74 -12.54
CA VAL A 220 -3.18 -15.13 -12.73
C VAL A 220 -4.42 -15.43 -11.90
N PHE A 221 -4.35 -15.19 -10.59
CA PHE A 221 -5.46 -15.41 -9.66
C PHE A 221 -6.34 -14.17 -9.59
N LYS A 222 -7.37 -14.16 -10.44
CA LYS A 222 -8.33 -13.06 -10.55
C LYS A 222 -9.39 -13.14 -9.45
N ILE A 223 -9.74 -12.01 -8.85
CA ILE A 223 -10.92 -11.90 -7.98
C ILE A 223 -12.17 -11.91 -8.87
N ARG A 224 -13.00 -12.95 -8.72
CA ARG A 224 -14.21 -13.17 -9.51
C ARG A 224 -15.45 -13.13 -8.63
N ARG A 225 -16.49 -12.46 -9.10
CA ARG A 225 -17.82 -12.51 -8.48
C ARG A 225 -18.53 -13.79 -8.91
N LYS A 226 -18.98 -14.59 -7.94
CA LYS A 226 -19.85 -15.74 -8.22
C LYS A 226 -21.26 -15.23 -8.52
N ALA A 227 -21.76 -15.47 -9.73
CA ALA A 227 -23.08 -15.00 -10.14
C ALA A 227 -24.19 -15.62 -9.26
N GLU A 228 -24.09 -16.93 -8.99
CA GLU A 228 -25.05 -17.70 -8.19
C GLU A 228 -25.22 -17.18 -6.76
N ALA A 229 -24.14 -16.67 -6.14
CA ALA A 229 -24.16 -16.16 -4.78
C ALA A 229 -24.53 -14.67 -4.69
N CYS A 230 -24.61 -13.96 -5.82
CA CYS A 230 -24.81 -12.52 -5.84
C CYS A 230 -26.29 -12.13 -5.84
N LYS A 231 -26.69 -11.28 -4.88
CA LYS A 231 -28.05 -10.75 -4.75
C LYS A 231 -28.19 -9.28 -5.20
N SER A 232 -27.23 -8.76 -5.98
CA SER A 232 -27.25 -7.39 -6.51
C SER A 232 -27.36 -6.26 -5.46
N CYS A 233 -26.88 -6.48 -4.24
CA CYS A 233 -26.99 -5.55 -3.11
C CYS A 233 -25.96 -4.39 -3.11
N SER A 234 -24.96 -4.41 -4.01
CA SER A 234 -23.87 -3.43 -4.11
C SER A 234 -22.99 -3.24 -2.85
N LEU A 235 -23.07 -4.15 -1.88
CA LEU A 235 -22.28 -4.10 -0.64
C LEU A 235 -20.76 -4.20 -0.91
N CYS A 236 -20.34 -5.10 -1.82
CA CYS A 236 -18.95 -5.20 -2.29
C CYS A 236 -18.36 -3.87 -2.80
N SER A 237 -19.14 -3.02 -3.47
CA SER A 237 -18.71 -1.69 -3.92
C SER A 237 -18.61 -0.70 -2.75
N ARG A 238 -19.58 -0.74 -1.81
CA ARG A 238 -19.62 0.14 -0.64
C ARG A 238 -18.48 -0.16 0.33
N ASN A 239 -18.09 -1.42 0.48
CA ASN A 239 -17.01 -1.85 1.36
C ASN A 239 -15.62 -1.72 0.72
N CYS A 240 -15.53 -1.45 -0.58
CA CYS A 240 -14.24 -1.30 -1.23
C CYS A 240 -13.53 -0.03 -0.71
N PRO A 241 -12.38 -0.15 -0.01
CA PRO A 241 -11.65 1.01 0.50
C PRO A 241 -11.23 1.97 -0.62
N MET A 242 -10.98 1.44 -1.82
CA MET A 242 -10.56 2.20 -3.00
C MET A 242 -11.74 2.70 -3.86
N ASN A 243 -12.97 2.71 -3.34
CA ASN A 243 -14.21 3.11 -4.05
C ASN A 243 -14.32 2.52 -5.47
N LEU A 244 -14.08 1.23 -5.64
CA LEU A 244 -14.18 0.58 -6.95
C LEU A 244 -15.62 0.13 -7.23
N PRO A 245 -16.09 0.21 -8.49
CA PRO A 245 -17.39 -0.32 -8.89
C PRO A 245 -17.34 -1.86 -9.01
N VAL A 246 -17.06 -2.55 -7.91
CA VAL A 246 -16.99 -4.01 -7.82
C VAL A 246 -18.31 -4.68 -8.22
N ALA A 247 -19.45 -4.09 -7.87
CA ALA A 247 -20.78 -4.66 -8.14
C ALA A 247 -21.08 -4.81 -9.64
N SER A 248 -20.55 -3.92 -10.48
CA SER A 248 -20.77 -3.94 -11.94
C SER A 248 -19.77 -4.83 -12.70
N ALA A 249 -18.76 -5.38 -12.02
CA ALA A 249 -17.74 -6.22 -12.65
C ALA A 249 -17.93 -7.70 -12.29
N SER A 250 -17.78 -8.60 -13.27
CA SER A 250 -17.67 -10.04 -13.02
C SER A 250 -16.26 -10.44 -12.59
N VAL A 251 -15.25 -9.74 -13.11
CA VAL A 251 -13.84 -9.92 -12.81
C VAL A 251 -13.20 -8.56 -12.51
N ILE A 252 -12.55 -8.44 -11.36
CA ILE A 252 -11.89 -7.20 -10.97
C ILE A 252 -10.53 -7.11 -11.67
N ARG A 253 -10.35 -6.13 -12.56
CA ARG A 253 -9.07 -5.83 -13.26
C ARG A 253 -8.59 -4.40 -13.05
N ASP A 254 -9.26 -3.66 -12.19
CA ASP A 254 -8.97 -2.23 -11.98
C ASP A 254 -7.56 -2.04 -11.39
N PRO A 255 -6.69 -1.18 -11.98
CA PRO A 255 -5.35 -0.93 -11.47
C PRO A 255 -5.29 -0.33 -10.06
N GLN A 256 -6.39 0.19 -9.53
CA GLN A 256 -6.50 0.71 -8.16
C GLN A 256 -6.85 -0.38 -7.14
N CYS A 257 -7.10 -1.62 -7.58
CA CYS A 257 -7.35 -2.73 -6.68
C CYS A 257 -6.07 -3.09 -5.91
N ILE A 258 -6.12 -3.01 -4.58
CA ILE A 258 -5.01 -3.37 -3.68
C ILE A 258 -5.06 -4.82 -3.19
N SER A 259 -5.87 -5.68 -3.81
CA SER A 259 -6.10 -7.08 -3.41
C SER A 259 -6.33 -7.29 -1.89
N CYS A 260 -7.03 -6.34 -1.24
CA CYS A 260 -7.32 -6.41 0.20
C CYS A 260 -8.42 -7.43 0.59
N LEU A 261 -9.16 -7.93 -0.41
CA LEU A 261 -10.24 -8.91 -0.25
C LEU A 261 -11.41 -8.50 0.65
N GLU A 262 -11.52 -7.23 1.04
CA GLU A 262 -12.65 -6.75 1.86
C GLU A 262 -14.00 -6.99 1.16
N CYS A 263 -14.03 -6.89 -0.17
CA CYS A 263 -15.21 -7.11 -1.00
C CYS A 263 -15.65 -8.58 -1.13
N THR A 264 -14.87 -9.53 -0.59
CA THR A 264 -15.23 -10.96 -0.55
C THR A 264 -15.57 -11.44 0.87
N THR A 265 -15.46 -10.57 1.87
CA THR A 265 -15.82 -10.90 3.25
C THR A 265 -17.33 -10.95 3.41
N GLU A 266 -17.82 -11.71 4.38
CA GLU A 266 -19.26 -11.77 4.73
C GLU A 266 -19.83 -10.43 5.22
N ALA A 267 -18.97 -9.44 5.47
CA ALA A 267 -19.38 -8.07 5.73
C ALA A 267 -19.83 -7.33 4.46
N ALA A 268 -19.60 -7.89 3.27
CA ALA A 268 -19.78 -7.29 1.93
C ALA A 268 -20.87 -7.95 1.07
#